data_AF-A0A7S4I3T2-F1
#
_entry.id   AF-A0A7S4I3T2-F1
#
_cell.length_a   1.000
_cell.length_b   1.000
_cell.length_c   1.000
_cell.angle_alpha   90.00
_cell.angle_beta   90.00
_cell.angle_gamma   90.00
#
_symmetry.space_group_name_H-M   'P 1'
#
loop_
_entity.id
_entity.type
_entity.pdbx_description
1 polymer ?
#
loop_
_entity_poly.entity_id
_entity_poly.type
_entity_poly.pdbx_seq_one_letter_code
_entity_poly.pdbx_strand_id
1 'polypeptide(L)'
;YYGWQKGSDDEEDRSIHTRLKRVTCAFHKDGSPAPILGTSRTDSGVHAFGAVARMDFTDLTITEERLKKALNFYLMKNNEEIWVQSVQEVPRYWDCRKGSRKQYIYRIAWDSQTNIATFDKDRVWCIRGALDFNKMKEACSMFVGTHDFSGFTTNKCEVRTNESLPNTNKIVHRIQNE
;
A
#
# COMPACT_ATOMS: atom_id res chain seq x y z
N TYR A 1 3.52 -11.11 4.17
CA TYR A 1 4.53 -10.04 4.22
C TYR A 1 4.31 -9.14 5.44
N TYR A 2 5.38 -8.61 6.04
CA TYR A 2 5.32 -7.68 7.18
C TYR A 2 5.09 -6.22 6.74
N GLY A 3 4.17 -6.03 5.79
CA GLY A 3 3.81 -4.73 5.25
C GLY A 3 4.74 -4.24 4.13
N TRP A 4 4.52 -2.98 3.72
CA TRP A 4 5.29 -2.37 2.64
C TRP A 4 6.75 -2.11 3.03
N GLN A 5 6.96 -1.46 4.18
CA GLN A 5 8.27 -1.04 4.65
C GLN A 5 8.75 -1.97 5.77
N LYS A 6 10.06 -2.19 5.87
CA LYS A 6 10.66 -2.93 6.99
C LYS A 6 10.22 -2.31 8.32
N GLY A 7 9.48 -3.06 9.11
CA GLY A 7 9.11 -2.73 10.48
C GLY A 7 10.18 -3.22 11.48
N SER A 8 10.03 -2.85 12.75
CA SER A 8 10.86 -3.39 13.84
C SER A 8 10.74 -4.91 13.97
N ASP A 9 9.55 -5.44 13.67
CA ASP A 9 9.19 -6.83 13.89
C ASP A 9 9.51 -7.73 12.68
N ASP A 10 10.16 -7.18 11.65
CA ASP A 10 10.52 -7.89 10.41
C ASP A 10 11.96 -8.42 10.47
N GLU A 11 12.20 -9.42 11.33
CA GLU A 11 13.51 -10.09 11.48
C GLU A 11 13.97 -10.83 10.22
N GLU A 12 13.01 -11.32 9.42
CA GLU A 12 13.25 -12.10 8.20
C GLU A 12 13.29 -11.26 6.91
N ASP A 13 13.24 -9.94 7.03
CA ASP A 13 13.32 -9.00 5.90
C ASP A 13 12.24 -9.27 4.81
N ARG A 14 11.04 -9.66 5.24
CA ARG A 14 9.87 -9.97 4.41
C ARG A 14 8.93 -8.77 4.24
N SER A 15 9.47 -7.56 4.19
CA SER A 15 8.73 -6.40 3.67
C SER A 15 8.73 -6.38 2.14
N ILE A 16 7.65 -5.87 1.54
CA ILE A 16 7.53 -5.74 0.08
C ILE A 16 8.69 -4.90 -0.48
N HIS A 17 9.08 -3.83 0.21
CA HIS A 17 10.19 -2.95 -0.18
C HIS A 17 11.52 -3.71 -0.26
N THR A 18 11.84 -4.53 0.75
CA THR A 18 13.07 -5.34 0.75
C THR A 18 13.07 -6.36 -0.39
N ARG A 19 11.93 -7.02 -0.64
CA ARG A 19 11.81 -8.00 -1.73
C ARG A 19 11.97 -7.37 -3.11
N LEU A 20 11.35 -6.20 -3.32
CA LEU A 20 11.52 -5.44 -4.55
C LEU A 20 12.98 -4.99 -4.73
N LYS A 21 13.63 -4.49 -3.68
CA LYS A 21 15.06 -4.13 -3.75
C LYS A 21 15.92 -5.32 -4.17
N ARG A 22 15.69 -6.50 -3.60
CA ARG A 22 16.44 -7.72 -3.93
C ARG A 22 16.35 -8.07 -5.41
N VAL A 23 15.17 -7.97 -6.02
CA VAL A 23 15.05 -8.25 -7.47
C VAL A 23 15.69 -7.19 -8.33
N THR A 24 15.73 -5.92 -7.88
CA THR A 24 16.38 -4.84 -8.63
C THR A 24 17.91 -4.99 -8.73
N CYS A 25 18.55 -5.73 -7.82
CA CYS A 25 19.99 -6.03 -7.89
C CYS A 25 20.39 -6.68 -9.22
N ALA A 26 19.49 -7.44 -9.85
CA ALA A 26 19.77 -8.09 -11.13
C ALA A 26 19.90 -7.12 -12.32
N PHE A 27 19.55 -5.85 -12.13
CA PHE A 27 19.55 -4.82 -13.18
C PHE A 27 20.73 -3.86 -13.07
N HIS A 28 21.53 -3.94 -12.01
CA HIS A 28 22.74 -3.16 -11.84
C HIS A 28 23.98 -4.05 -11.99
N LYS A 29 25.01 -3.54 -12.69
CA LYS A 29 26.25 -4.30 -12.94
C LYS A 29 27.02 -4.62 -11.66
N ASP A 30 26.93 -3.74 -10.66
CA ASP A 30 27.57 -3.90 -9.36
C ASP A 30 26.74 -4.73 -8.36
N GLY A 31 25.54 -5.19 -8.77
CA GLY A 31 24.63 -5.94 -7.91
C GLY A 31 23.93 -5.10 -6.83
N SER A 32 24.08 -3.77 -6.84
CA SER A 32 23.40 -2.89 -5.89
C SER A 32 21.89 -2.84 -6.13
N PRO A 33 21.05 -2.71 -5.09
CA PRO A 33 19.60 -2.53 -5.28
C PRO A 33 19.29 -1.12 -5.78
N ALA A 34 18.27 -1.00 -6.63
CA ALA A 34 17.73 0.30 -7.01
C ALA A 34 17.07 0.99 -5.81
N PRO A 35 17.19 2.32 -5.66
CA PRO A 35 16.33 3.09 -4.76
C PRO A 35 14.86 2.89 -5.14
N ILE A 36 14.01 2.63 -4.13
CA ILE A 36 12.57 2.42 -4.32
C ILE A 36 11.77 3.32 -3.39
N LEU A 37 10.80 4.03 -3.96
CA LEU A 37 9.85 4.89 -3.24
C LEU A 37 8.41 4.45 -3.52
N GLY A 38 7.71 3.97 -2.49
CA GLY A 38 6.27 3.63 -2.58
C GLY A 38 5.35 4.81 -2.27
N THR A 39 4.18 4.84 -2.90
CA THR A 39 3.13 5.86 -2.70
C THR A 39 2.48 5.81 -1.31
N SER A 40 2.39 4.61 -0.73
CA SER A 40 1.79 4.36 0.58
C SER A 40 2.59 3.31 1.34
N ARG A 41 2.50 3.36 2.67
CA ARG A 41 2.84 2.23 3.52
C ARG A 41 1.56 1.41 3.73
N THR A 42 1.68 0.10 3.64
CA THR A 42 0.65 -0.84 4.09
C THR A 42 1.19 -1.60 5.29
N ASP A 43 0.32 -1.86 6.26
CA ASP A 43 0.69 -2.62 7.45
C ASP A 43 0.80 -4.12 7.15
N SER A 44 1.30 -4.89 8.11
CA SER A 44 1.42 -6.35 7.99
C SER A 44 0.07 -6.99 7.65
N GLY A 45 0.07 -7.89 6.66
CA GLY A 45 -1.14 -8.57 6.19
C GLY A 45 -2.07 -7.75 5.28
N VAL A 46 -1.82 -6.45 5.08
CA VAL A 46 -2.63 -5.64 4.16
C VAL A 46 -2.22 -5.89 2.71
N HIS A 47 -3.21 -6.27 1.89
CA HIS A 47 -3.06 -6.50 0.45
C HIS A 47 -3.03 -5.19 -0.33
N ALA A 48 -2.50 -5.22 -1.56
CA ALA A 48 -2.56 -4.10 -2.47
C ALA A 48 -2.82 -4.56 -3.91
N PHE A 49 -3.80 -3.94 -4.55
CA PHE A 49 -4.13 -4.21 -5.97
C PHE A 49 -3.46 -3.20 -6.92
N GLY A 50 -3.41 -1.92 -6.51
CA GLY A 50 -2.88 -0.81 -7.32
C GLY A 50 -1.77 -0.03 -6.61
N ALA A 51 -0.89 -0.73 -5.89
CA ALA A 51 0.26 -0.06 -5.27
C ALA A 51 1.23 0.47 -6.33
N VAL A 52 1.62 1.74 -6.19
CA VAL A 52 2.58 2.40 -7.08
C VAL A 52 3.90 2.61 -6.37
N ALA A 53 5.00 2.26 -7.04
CA ALA A 53 6.34 2.55 -6.59
C ALA A 53 7.22 3.08 -7.73
N ARG A 54 8.05 4.07 -7.41
CA ARG A 54 9.12 4.56 -8.27
C ARG A 54 10.39 3.76 -7.98
N MET A 55 11.09 3.35 -9.02
CA MET A 55 12.40 2.69 -8.93
C MET A 55 13.39 3.49 -9.77
N ASP A 56 14.53 3.83 -9.19
CA ASP A 56 15.52 4.69 -9.85
C ASP A 56 16.66 3.83 -10.41
N PHE A 57 16.76 3.72 -11.73
CA PHE A 57 17.84 3.00 -12.43
C PHE A 57 18.77 4.00 -13.13
N THR A 58 20.09 3.87 -12.98
CA THR A 58 21.05 4.84 -13.56
C THR A 58 21.48 4.49 -14.98
N ASP A 59 21.65 3.21 -15.30
CA ASP A 59 22.29 2.75 -16.55
C ASP A 59 21.49 1.62 -17.22
N LEU A 60 20.17 1.72 -17.17
CA LEU A 60 19.27 0.67 -17.66
C LEU A 60 18.61 1.09 -18.97
N THR A 61 19.11 0.57 -20.09
CA THR A 61 18.49 0.74 -21.41
C THR A 61 17.60 -0.46 -21.73
N ILE A 62 16.33 -0.38 -21.34
CA ILE A 62 15.33 -1.44 -21.52
C ILE A 62 13.97 -0.82 -21.81
N THR A 63 13.15 -1.49 -22.62
CA THR A 63 11.77 -1.04 -22.81
C THR A 63 10.93 -1.36 -21.57
N GLU A 64 9.90 -0.57 -21.30
CA GLU A 64 8.97 -0.78 -20.18
C GLU A 64 8.41 -2.20 -20.14
N GLU A 65 8.04 -2.76 -21.30
CA GLU A 65 7.51 -4.11 -21.38
C GLU A 65 8.55 -5.18 -21.04
N ARG A 66 9.80 -5.01 -21.50
CA ARG A 66 10.89 -5.93 -21.16
C ARG A 66 11.24 -5.82 -19.68
N LEU A 67 11.23 -4.62 -19.10
CA LEU A 67 11.44 -4.40 -17.68
C LEU A 67 10.36 -5.07 -16.83
N LYS A 68 9.09 -4.91 -17.20
CA LYS A 68 7.96 -5.60 -16.54
C LYS A 68 8.15 -7.12 -16.55
N LYS A 69 8.47 -7.69 -17.71
CA LYS A 69 8.71 -9.14 -17.86
C LYS A 69 9.90 -9.60 -17.00
N ALA A 70 10.99 -8.85 -17.00
CA ALA A 70 12.18 -9.17 -16.21
C ALA A 70 11.91 -9.08 -14.70
N LEU A 71 11.24 -8.01 -14.23
CA LEU A 71 10.86 -7.86 -12.82
C LEU A 71 10.01 -9.05 -12.36
N ASN A 72 8.95 -9.39 -13.10
CA ASN A 72 8.10 -10.53 -12.76
C ASN A 72 8.85 -11.87 -12.82
N PHE A 73 9.78 -12.04 -13.77
CA PHE A 73 10.63 -13.23 -13.81
C PHE A 73 11.46 -13.37 -12.53
N TYR A 74 12.13 -12.31 -12.07
CA TYR A 74 12.93 -12.37 -10.85
C TYR A 74 12.07 -12.51 -9.59
N LEU A 75 10.88 -11.91 -9.54
CA LEU A 75 9.93 -12.10 -8.44
C LEU A 75 9.49 -13.56 -8.34
N MET A 76 9.09 -14.17 -9.45
CA MET A 76 8.73 -15.59 -9.50
C MET A 76 9.92 -16.50 -9.16
N LYS A 77 11.12 -16.22 -9.69
CA LYS A 77 12.34 -16.99 -9.41
C LYS A 77 12.70 -16.99 -7.92
N ASN A 78 12.41 -15.89 -7.22
CA ASN A 78 12.62 -15.78 -5.77
C ASN A 78 11.40 -16.23 -4.94
N ASN A 79 10.38 -16.81 -5.58
CA ASN A 79 9.14 -17.28 -4.95
C ASN A 79 8.41 -16.18 -4.16
N GLU A 80 8.37 -14.96 -4.72
CA GLU A 80 7.66 -13.82 -4.15
C GLU A 80 6.21 -13.76 -4.65
N GLU A 81 5.26 -13.51 -3.75
CA GLU A 81 3.84 -13.27 -4.03
C GLU A 81 3.59 -11.80 -4.41
N ILE A 82 4.43 -11.25 -5.30
CA ILE A 82 4.35 -9.87 -5.79
C ILE A 82 4.30 -9.91 -7.32
N TRP A 83 3.42 -9.09 -7.92
CA TRP A 83 3.28 -9.00 -9.37
C TRP A 83 3.26 -7.56 -9.86
N VAL A 84 4.10 -7.24 -10.83
CA VAL A 84 4.15 -5.95 -11.51
C VAL A 84 3.15 -5.94 -12.66
N GLN A 85 2.09 -5.14 -12.53
CA GLN A 85 1.03 -5.01 -13.54
C GLN A 85 1.45 -4.15 -14.74
N SER A 86 2.15 -3.06 -14.47
CA SER A 86 2.59 -2.07 -15.46
C SER A 86 3.90 -1.41 -15.01
N VAL A 87 4.63 -0.88 -15.97
CA VAL A 87 5.85 -0.09 -15.78
C VAL A 87 5.74 1.09 -16.73
N GLN A 88 6.12 2.27 -16.26
CA GLN A 88 6.17 3.47 -17.08
C GLN A 88 7.42 4.28 -16.74
N GLU A 89 8.12 4.80 -17.74
CA GLU A 89 9.18 5.78 -17.55
C GLU A 89 8.57 7.12 -17.13
N VAL A 90 9.16 7.73 -16.10
CA VAL A 90 8.69 8.98 -15.51
C VAL A 90 9.86 9.96 -15.37
N PRO A 91 9.61 11.27 -15.34
CA PRO A 91 10.66 12.25 -15.08
C PRO A 91 11.37 11.98 -13.75
N ARG A 92 12.68 12.19 -13.69
CA ARG A 92 13.52 11.96 -12.50
C ARG A 92 12.99 12.62 -11.20
N TYR A 93 12.32 13.75 -11.34
CA TYR A 93 11.76 14.53 -10.22
C TYR A 93 10.32 14.14 -9.85
N TRP A 94 9.71 13.19 -10.55
CA TRP A 94 8.35 12.75 -10.27
C TRP A 94 8.29 12.03 -8.91
N ASP A 95 7.32 12.39 -8.07
CA ASP A 95 7.13 11.86 -6.72
C ASP A 95 5.79 11.12 -6.65
N CYS A 96 5.87 9.78 -6.47
CA CYS A 96 4.69 8.91 -6.42
C CYS A 96 3.77 9.17 -5.22
N ARG A 97 4.20 9.96 -4.23
CA ARG A 97 3.40 10.34 -3.06
C ARG A 97 2.63 11.64 -3.26
N LYS A 98 3.05 12.48 -4.20
CA LYS A 98 2.40 13.77 -4.48
C LYS A 98 1.22 13.57 -5.42
N GLY A 99 0.06 14.13 -5.06
CA GLY A 99 -1.12 14.13 -5.92
C GLY A 99 -1.84 12.78 -6.05
N SER A 100 -1.47 11.76 -5.28
CA SER A 100 -2.18 10.47 -5.30
C SER A 100 -3.40 10.49 -4.36
N ARG A 101 -4.55 10.12 -4.91
CA ARG A 101 -5.70 9.67 -4.12
C ARG A 101 -5.53 8.18 -3.86
N LYS A 102 -5.97 7.73 -2.70
CA LYS A 102 -5.85 6.33 -2.28
C LYS A 102 -7.23 5.79 -1.99
N GLN A 103 -7.48 4.59 -2.48
CA GLN A 103 -8.71 3.85 -2.26
C GLN A 103 -8.37 2.56 -1.54
N TYR A 104 -9.17 2.26 -0.52
CA TYR A 104 -9.03 1.06 0.30
C TYR A 104 -10.34 0.29 0.26
N ILE A 105 -10.26 -1.03 0.14
CA ILE A 105 -11.41 -1.93 0.18
C ILE A 105 -11.24 -2.84 1.38
N TYR A 106 -12.18 -2.75 2.33
CA TYR A 106 -12.31 -3.70 3.42
C TYR A 106 -13.40 -4.71 3.08
N ARG A 107 -13.06 -5.99 3.07
CA ARG A 107 -14.01 -7.08 2.83
C ARG A 107 -14.37 -7.72 4.17
N ILE A 108 -15.65 -7.72 4.50
CA ILE A 108 -16.17 -8.28 5.75
C ILE A 108 -17.10 -9.44 5.40
N ALA A 109 -16.89 -10.60 6.02
CA ALA A 109 -17.82 -11.72 5.97
C ALA A 109 -18.53 -11.82 7.33
N TRP A 110 -19.87 -11.77 7.31
CA TRP A 110 -20.70 -11.73 8.51
C TRP A 110 -21.88 -12.72 8.38
N ASP A 111 -22.08 -13.56 9.40
CA ASP A 111 -23.30 -14.35 9.66
C ASP A 111 -23.18 -15.02 11.06
N SER A 112 -24.23 -15.67 11.53
CA SER A 112 -24.27 -16.56 12.68
C SER A 112 -23.50 -17.87 12.50
N GLN A 113 -23.32 -18.32 11.25
CA GLN A 113 -22.69 -19.61 10.91
C GLN A 113 -21.40 -19.46 10.10
N THR A 114 -20.74 -18.30 10.10
CA THR A 114 -19.69 -17.92 9.13
C THR A 114 -18.61 -18.98 8.95
N ASN A 115 -18.81 -19.87 7.99
CA ASN A 115 -17.80 -20.74 7.41
C ASN A 115 -17.19 -19.96 6.26
N ILE A 116 -15.95 -19.51 6.45
CA ILE A 116 -15.23 -18.76 5.41
C ILE A 116 -14.97 -19.71 4.26
N ALA A 117 -15.37 -19.33 3.04
CA ALA A 117 -14.94 -20.06 1.85
C ALA A 117 -13.41 -20.07 1.82
N THR A 118 -12.78 -21.23 1.59
CA THR A 118 -11.31 -21.38 1.62
C THR A 118 -10.58 -20.35 0.74
N PHE A 119 -11.21 -19.89 -0.34
CA PHE A 119 -10.68 -18.87 -1.26
C PHE A 119 -10.59 -17.44 -0.68
N ASP A 120 -11.34 -17.16 0.38
CA ASP A 120 -11.36 -15.88 1.08
C ASP A 120 -10.52 -15.88 2.36
N LYS A 121 -9.87 -17.01 2.66
CA LYS A 121 -8.91 -17.10 3.75
C LYS A 121 -7.85 -15.99 3.61
N ASP A 122 -7.59 -15.29 4.71
CA ASP A 122 -6.65 -14.16 4.82
C ASP A 122 -6.98 -12.95 3.93
N ARG A 123 -8.18 -12.87 3.35
CA ARG A 123 -8.64 -11.79 2.46
C ARG A 123 -9.90 -11.07 2.95
N VAL A 124 -10.53 -11.58 4.00
CA VAL A 124 -11.74 -11.01 4.60
C VAL A 124 -11.62 -10.98 6.11
N TRP A 125 -12.23 -9.99 6.73
CA TRP A 125 -12.42 -9.98 8.18
C TRP A 125 -13.74 -10.67 8.53
N CYS A 126 -13.67 -11.65 9.43
CA CYS A 126 -14.84 -12.43 9.82
C CYS A 126 -15.37 -11.98 11.16
N ILE A 127 -16.64 -11.62 11.16
CA ILE A 127 -17.35 -11.22 12.37
C ILE A 127 -18.56 -12.13 12.56
N ARG A 128 -18.92 -12.35 13.82
CA ARG A 128 -20.13 -13.08 14.20
C ARG A 128 -21.22 -12.08 14.58
N GLY A 129 -22.44 -12.40 14.18
CA GLY A 129 -23.62 -11.59 14.51
C GLY A 129 -24.11 -10.72 13.35
N ALA A 130 -25.28 -10.13 13.56
CA ALA A 130 -25.94 -9.31 12.56
C ALA A 130 -25.28 -7.93 12.45
N LEU A 131 -25.10 -7.48 11.21
CA LEU A 131 -24.72 -6.11 10.90
C LEU A 131 -25.98 -5.28 10.59
N ASP A 132 -26.05 -4.08 11.17
CA ASP A 132 -27.07 -3.10 10.82
C ASP A 132 -26.53 -2.18 9.72
N PHE A 133 -26.85 -2.51 8.47
CA PHE A 133 -26.40 -1.76 7.29
C PHE A 133 -26.87 -0.31 7.28
N ASN A 134 -28.04 -0.01 7.86
CA ASN A 134 -28.54 1.36 7.91
C ASN A 134 -27.69 2.21 8.84
N LYS A 135 -27.38 1.70 10.04
CA LYS A 135 -26.46 2.38 10.98
C LYS A 135 -25.06 2.51 10.43
N MET A 136 -24.54 1.48 9.74
CA MET A 136 -23.23 1.56 9.09
C MET A 136 -23.21 2.64 8.01
N LYS A 137 -24.25 2.71 7.16
CA LYS A 137 -24.37 3.72 6.11
C LYS A 137 -24.47 5.13 6.68
N GLU A 138 -25.26 5.30 7.73
CA GLU A 138 -25.38 6.56 8.48
C GLU A 138 -24.02 6.99 9.03
N ALA A 139 -23.32 6.10 9.73
CA ALA A 139 -21.98 6.37 10.26
C ALA A 139 -20.98 6.72 9.15
N CYS A 140 -20.93 5.96 8.05
CA CYS A 140 -20.07 6.22 6.90
C CYS A 140 -20.30 7.60 6.28
N SER A 141 -21.54 8.08 6.26
CA SER A 141 -21.85 9.43 5.72
C SER A 141 -21.18 10.54 6.51
N MET A 142 -20.97 10.35 7.82
CA MET A 142 -20.29 11.32 8.69
C MET A 142 -18.80 11.45 8.38
N PHE A 143 -18.19 10.43 7.74
CA PHE A 143 -16.77 10.44 7.35
C PHE A 143 -16.50 11.23 6.07
N VAL A 144 -17.52 11.47 5.23
CA VAL A 144 -17.36 12.19 3.96
C VAL A 144 -17.02 13.65 4.21
N GLY A 145 -16.08 14.20 3.43
CA GLY A 145 -15.60 15.57 3.60
C GLY A 145 -14.24 15.63 4.28
N THR A 146 -13.94 16.76 4.93
CA THR A 146 -12.64 17.09 5.48
C THR A 146 -12.74 17.17 7.00
N HIS A 147 -12.10 16.24 7.71
CA HIS A 147 -12.21 16.11 9.17
C HIS A 147 -10.85 15.89 9.83
N ASP A 148 -10.80 16.11 11.14
CA ASP A 148 -9.68 15.71 11.98
C ASP A 148 -9.81 14.22 12.35
N PHE A 149 -8.94 13.39 11.78
CA PHE A 149 -8.93 11.95 12.00
C PHE A 149 -7.90 11.49 13.04
N SER A 150 -7.41 12.41 13.89
CA SER A 150 -6.46 12.07 14.97
C SER A 150 -6.98 10.98 15.92
N GLY A 151 -8.31 10.90 16.16
CA GLY A 151 -8.94 9.85 16.96
C GLY A 151 -8.95 8.46 16.30
N PHE A 152 -8.60 8.36 15.02
CA PHE A 152 -8.58 7.11 14.24
C PHE A 152 -7.15 6.63 13.92
N THR A 153 -6.13 7.22 14.55
CA THR A 153 -4.74 6.79 14.42
C THR A 153 -4.20 6.31 15.77
N THR A 154 -3.42 5.22 15.73
CA THR A 154 -2.62 4.76 16.89
C THR A 154 -1.28 5.47 16.97
N ASN A 155 -0.81 6.04 15.86
CA ASN A 155 0.40 6.85 15.81
C ASN A 155 0.09 8.27 16.26
N LYS A 156 0.66 8.67 17.40
CA LYS A 156 0.76 10.07 17.83
C LYS A 156 1.80 10.83 16.99
N CYS A 157 1.75 10.70 15.66
CA CYS A 157 2.65 11.41 14.78
C CYS A 157 2.16 12.85 14.57
N GLU A 158 3.04 13.81 14.87
CA GLU A 158 2.87 15.22 14.48
C GLU A 158 2.90 15.33 12.95
N VAL A 159 1.73 15.36 12.32
CA VAL A 159 1.63 15.68 10.90
C VAL A 159 1.64 17.20 10.77
N ARG A 160 2.73 17.76 10.22
CA ARG A 160 2.75 19.15 9.77
C ARG A 160 1.96 19.27 8.48
N THR A 161 0.78 19.87 8.54
CA THR A 161 0.04 20.29 7.35
C THR A 161 0.62 21.60 6.81
N ASN A 162 0.82 21.70 5.49
CA ASN A 162 1.25 22.93 4.82
C ASN A 162 0.11 23.97 4.65
N GLU A 163 -1.09 23.65 5.11
CA GLU A 163 -2.18 24.60 5.21
C GLU A 163 -2.15 25.20 6.61
N SER A 164 -1.86 26.50 6.66
CA SER A 164 -1.85 27.32 7.88
C SER A 164 -3.27 27.42 8.43
N LEU A 165 -3.71 26.42 9.18
CA LEU A 165 -4.77 26.57 10.15
C LEU A 165 -4.14 26.77 11.54
N PRO A 166 -4.63 27.74 12.33
CA PRO A 166 -3.99 28.11 13.58
C PRO A 166 -3.99 26.94 14.56
N ASN A 167 -2.78 26.55 14.99
CA ASN A 167 -2.47 25.72 16.15
C ASN A 167 -3.36 24.48 16.37
N THR A 168 -3.24 23.46 15.54
CA THR A 168 -3.47 22.08 15.98
C THR A 168 -2.80 21.10 15.00
N ASN A 169 -2.05 20.14 15.53
CA ASN A 169 -1.55 18.98 14.78
C ASN A 169 -2.76 18.13 14.34
N LYS A 170 -3.45 18.52 13.26
CA LYS A 170 -4.62 17.81 12.75
C LYS A 170 -4.23 16.93 11.58
N ILE A 171 -4.55 15.64 11.69
CA ILE A 171 -4.48 14.74 10.55
C ILE A 171 -5.75 14.96 9.75
N VAL A 172 -5.65 15.81 8.74
CA VAL A 172 -6.77 16.14 7.86
C VAL A 172 -6.78 15.18 6.67
N HIS A 173 -7.84 14.36 6.56
CA HIS A 173 -8.09 13.55 5.38
C HIS A 173 -9.40 13.96 4.71
N ARG A 174 -9.46 13.79 3.39
CA ARG A 174 -10.66 14.00 2.59
C ARG A 174 -11.17 12.66 2.07
N ILE A 175 -12.39 12.30 2.44
CA ILE A 175 -13.10 11.14 1.88
C ILE A 175 -14.14 11.65 0.89
N GLN A 176 -14.21 11.01 -0.28
CA GLN A 176 -15.18 11.30 -1.33
C GLN A 176 -15.91 10.01 -1.69
N ASN A 177 -17.19 10.12 -2.04
CA ASN A 177 -17.91 9.04 -2.69
C ASN A 177 -17.49 8.99 -4.16
N GLU A 178 -17.43 7.78 -4.72
CA GLU A 178 -17.41 7.57 -6.18
C GLU A 178 -18.78 7.88 -6.78
#